data_AF-A0AAD7LRN1-F1
#
_entry.id   AF-A0AAD7LRN1-F1
#
_cell.length_a   1.000
_cell.length_b   1.000
_cell.length_c   1.000
_cell.angle_alpha   90.00
_cell.angle_beta   90.00
_cell.angle_gamma   90.00
#
_symmetry.space_group_name_H-M   'P 1'
#
loop_
_entity.id
_entity.type
_entity.pdbx_description
1 polymer ?
#
loop_
_entity_poly.entity_id
_entity_poly.type
_entity_poly.pdbx_seq_one_letter_code
_entity_poly.pdbx_strand_id
1 'polypeptide(L)' 'MKPVFVGNFDYETRQSELERLFSKYGRIDRVDMKSGFALVYYDDERDAEDAIRTLDSRPFGYGKWRLSVE' A
#
# COMPACT_ATOMS: atom_id res chain seq x y z
N MET A 1 12.62 -4.24 7.81
CA MET A 1 11.19 -4.29 7.45
C MET A 1 10.55 -2.98 7.87
N LYS A 2 10.08 -2.19 6.92
CA LYS A 2 9.26 -1.01 7.18
C LYS A 2 7.85 -1.26 6.67
N PRO A 3 6.80 -0.98 7.47
CA PRO A 3 5.45 -1.02 7.00
C PRO A 3 5.15 0.18 6.09
N VAL A 4 4.48 -0.08 4.99
CA VAL A 4 3.85 0.92 4.14
C VAL A 4 2.46 1.18 4.67
N PHE A 5 2.21 2.40 5.13
CA PHE A 5 0.90 2.89 5.49
C PHE A 5 0.11 3.26 4.23
N VAL A 6 -1.09 2.70 4.13
CA VAL A 6 -2.05 2.95 3.07
C VAL A 6 -3.33 3.47 3.72
N GLY A 7 -3.67 4.71 3.45
CA GLY A 7 -4.89 5.34 3.97
C GLY A 7 -5.67 6.05 2.87
N ASN A 8 -6.88 6.49 3.20
CA ASN A 8 -7.75 7.22 2.28
C ASN A 8 -8.10 6.42 1.01
N PHE A 9 -8.27 5.10 1.15
CA PHE A 9 -8.74 4.20 0.10
C PHE A 9 -10.26 3.99 0.24
N ASP A 10 -10.91 3.63 -0.88
CA ASP A 10 -12.37 3.47 -0.93
C ASP A 10 -12.84 2.31 -0.05
N TYR A 11 -14.08 2.36 0.45
CA TYR A 11 -14.63 1.32 1.35
C TYR A 11 -14.71 -0.06 0.68
N GLU A 12 -14.70 -0.08 -0.65
CA GLU A 12 -14.65 -1.28 -1.47
C GLU A 12 -13.25 -1.93 -1.52
N THR A 13 -12.21 -1.23 -1.07
CA THR A 13 -10.84 -1.75 -1.09
C THR A 13 -10.69 -2.86 -0.06
N ARG A 14 -10.33 -4.05 -0.54
CA ARG A 14 -10.07 -5.22 0.30
C ARG A 14 -8.58 -5.47 0.47
N GLN A 15 -8.23 -6.17 1.54
CA GLN A 15 -6.86 -6.60 1.81
C GLN A 15 -6.26 -7.35 0.62
N SER A 16 -7.02 -8.23 -0.01
CA SER A 16 -6.59 -8.97 -1.20
C SER A 16 -6.27 -8.07 -2.39
N GLU A 17 -7.00 -6.96 -2.58
CA GLU A 17 -6.72 -6.01 -3.67
C GLU A 17 -5.42 -5.25 -3.40
N LEU A 18 -5.21 -4.79 -2.15
CA LEU A 18 -3.94 -4.18 -1.75
C LEU A 18 -2.79 -5.17 -1.95
N GLU A 19 -2.90 -6.38 -1.41
CA GLU A 19 -1.86 -7.41 -1.56
C GLU A 19 -1.52 -7.64 -3.04
N ARG A 20 -2.53 -7.77 -3.90
CA ARG A 20 -2.32 -7.98 -5.34
C ARG A 20 -1.69 -6.77 -6.03
N LEU A 21 -2.04 -5.57 -5.61
CA LEU A 21 -1.50 -4.32 -6.15
C LEU A 21 -0.02 -4.15 -5.74
N PHE A 22 0.26 -4.27 -4.45
CA PHE A 22 1.58 -4.09 -3.85
C PHE A 22 2.54 -5.24 -4.20
N SER A 23 2.04 -6.46 -4.38
CA SER A 23 2.82 -7.63 -4.82
C SER A 23 3.42 -7.45 -6.21
N LYS A 24 2.91 -6.48 -6.99
CA LYS A 24 3.43 -6.15 -8.31
C LYS A 24 4.71 -5.30 -8.27
N TYR A 25 4.95 -4.64 -7.15
CA TYR A 25 6.07 -3.72 -6.94
C TYR A 25 7.16 -4.30 -6.05
N GLY A 26 6.85 -5.32 -5.25
CA GLY A 26 7.85 -6.02 -4.45
C GLY A 26 7.26 -7.14 -3.63
N ARG A 27 8.12 -7.82 -2.86
CA ARG A 27 7.71 -8.95 -2.03
C ARG A 27 7.03 -8.48 -0.74
N ILE A 28 5.75 -8.81 -0.62
CA ILE A 28 4.97 -8.59 0.60
C ILE A 28 5.24 -9.76 1.55
N ASP A 29 5.59 -9.43 2.78
CA ASP A 29 5.66 -10.36 3.90
C ASP A 29 4.28 -10.53 4.56
N ARG A 30 3.61 -9.40 4.84
CA ARG A 30 2.30 -9.39 5.50
C ARG A 30 1.48 -8.16 5.14
N VAL A 31 0.16 -8.28 5.14
CA VAL A 31 -0.75 -7.13 5.09
C VAL A 31 -1.61 -7.12 6.34
N ASP A 32 -1.75 -5.97 7.00
CA ASP A 32 -2.62 -5.75 8.15
C ASP A 32 -3.65 -4.68 7.78
N MET A 33 -4.91 -5.08 7.59
CA MET A 33 -5.98 -4.13 7.27
C MET A 33 -6.74 -3.74 8.55
N LYS A 34 -6.86 -2.44 8.80
CA LYS A 34 -7.62 -1.85 9.90
C LYS A 34 -8.74 -0.95 9.36
N SER A 35 -9.61 -0.50 10.26
CA SER A 35 -10.74 0.35 9.88
C SER A 35 -10.24 1.74 9.46
N GLY A 36 -10.26 2.02 8.15
CA GLY A 36 -9.84 3.29 7.55
C GLY A 36 -8.37 3.38 7.13
N PHE A 37 -7.56 2.34 7.36
CA PHE A 37 -6.17 2.28 6.90
C PHE A 37 -5.65 0.84 6.85
N ALA A 38 -4.57 0.60 6.11
CA ALA A 38 -3.92 -0.69 5.98
C ALA A 38 -2.40 -0.52 6.05
N LEU A 39 -1.71 -1.53 6.56
CA LEU A 39 -0.27 -1.58 6.68
C LEU A 39 0.24 -2.75 5.84
N VAL A 40 1.11 -2.49 4.88
CA VAL A 40 1.73 -3.50 4.02
C VAL A 40 3.19 -3.63 4.43
N TYR A 41 3.56 -4.80 4.93
CA TYR A 41 4.92 -5.12 5.33
C TYR A 41 5.66 -5.69 4.14
N TYR A 42 6.69 -4.98 3.69
CA TYR A 42 7.61 -5.44 2.67
C TYR A 42 8.84 -6.10 3.29
N ASP A 43 9.37 -7.09 2.58
CA ASP A 43 10.63 -7.75 2.91
C ASP A 43 11.81 -6.78 2.75
N ASP A 44 11.86 -6.04 1.63
CA ASP A 44 12.87 -5.01 1.35
C ASP A 44 12.25 -3.59 1.43
N GLU A 45 12.96 -2.69 2.09
CA GLU A 45 12.55 -1.28 2.23
C GLU A 45 12.58 -0.53 0.89
N ARG A 46 13.51 -0.88 0.00
CA ARG A 46 13.65 -0.21 -1.30
C ARG A 46 12.44 -0.47 -2.18
N ASP A 47 11.93 -1.71 -2.16
CA ASP A 47 10.73 -2.10 -2.87
C ASP A 47 9.50 -1.36 -2.34
N ALA A 48 9.38 -1.20 -1.01
CA ALA A 48 8.33 -0.43 -0.38
C ALA A 48 8.33 1.05 -0.82
N GLU A 49 9.51 1.68 -0.84
CA GLU A 49 9.64 3.07 -1.23
C GLU A 49 9.35 3.27 -2.72
N ASP A 50 9.81 2.37 -3.59
CA ASP A 50 9.54 2.42 -5.02
C ASP A 50 8.05 2.18 -5.33
N ALA A 51 7.42 1.25 -4.61
CA ALA A 51 5.98 1.02 -4.68
C ALA A 51 5.19 2.29 -4.35
N ILE A 52 5.53 2.98 -3.26
CA ILE A 52 4.85 4.23 -2.87
C ILE A 52 5.11 5.33 -3.89
N ARG A 53 6.34 5.51 -4.35
CA ARG A 53 6.66 6.56 -5.35
C ARG A 53 5.89 6.34 -6.65
N THR A 54 5.78 5.08 -7.07
CA THR A 54 5.05 4.70 -8.28
C THR A 54 3.53 4.80 -8.10
N LEU A 55 3.01 4.44 -6.92
CA LEU A 55 1.57 4.43 -6.61
C LEU A 55 1.03 5.82 -6.19
N ASP A 56 1.78 6.64 -5.46
CA ASP A 56 1.38 8.02 -5.10
C ASP A 56 1.28 8.91 -6.35
N SER A 57 2.14 8.64 -7.34
CA SER A 57 2.11 9.31 -8.64
C SER A 57 0.93 8.88 -9.51
N ARG A 58 0.21 7.81 -9.15
CA ARG A 58 -0.93 7.30 -9.91
C ARG A 58 -2.23 7.77 -9.26
N PRO A 59 -3.10 8.51 -9.97
CA PRO A 59 -4.45 8.77 -9.48
C PRO A 59 -5.23 7.46 -9.43
N PHE A 60 -5.51 6.96 -8.23
CA PHE A 60 -6.34 5.78 -8.01
C PHE A 60 -7.77 6.23 -7.67
N GLY A 61 -8.61 6.45 -8.69
CA GLY A 61 -10.02 6.90 -8.53
C GLY A 61 -10.22 8.42 -8.41
N TYR A 62 -11.35 8.84 -7.80
CA TYR A 62 -11.73 10.26 -7.56
C TYR A 62 -11.08 10.89 -6.32
N GLY A 63 -10.35 10.11 -5.52
CA GLY A 63 -9.64 10.57 -4.33
C GLY A 63 -8.19 10.12 -4.35
N LYS A 64 -7.25 11.00 -3.98
CA LYS A 64 -5.83 10.64 -3.88
C LYS A 64 -5.65 9.72 -2.66
N TRP A 65 -5.19 8.48 -2.87
CA TRP A 65 -4.79 7.61 -1.76
C TRP A 65 -3.60 8.25 -1.03
N ARG A 66 -3.57 8.11 0.29
CA ARG A 66 -2.46 8.61 1.11
C ARG A 66 -1.54 7.44 1.44
N LEU A 67 -0.43 7.37 0.74
CA LEU A 67 0.62 6.36 0.95
C LEU A 67 1.77 7.00 1.73
N SER A 68 2.27 6.34 2.77
CA SER A 68 3.43 6.81 3.54
C SER A 68 4.23 5.64 4.08
N VAL A 69 5.54 5.80 4.23
CA VAL A 69 6.40 4.84 4.94
C VAL A 69 6.44 5.26 6.41
N GLU A 70 6.23 4.33 7.34
CA GLU A 70 6.61 4.48 8.75
C GLU A 70 7.88 3.69 9.08
#